data_AF-A0A2N7VU42-F1
#
_entry.id   AF-A0A2N7VU42-F1
#
_cell.length_a   1.000
_cell.length_b   1.000
_cell.length_c   1.000
_cell.angle_alpha   90.00
_cell.angle_beta   90.00
_cell.angle_gamma   90.00
#
_symmetry.space_group_name_H-M   'P 1'
#
loop_
_entity.id
_entity.type
_entity.pdbx_description
1 polymer ?
#
loop_
_entity_poly.entity_id
_entity_poly.type
_entity_poly.pdbx_seq_one_letter_code
_entity_poly.pdbx_strand_id
1 'polypeptide(L)'
;MQQFDITVPTVGSFVVHAPGRYIKYMSGSNGGGDASLVLTPGAQGGNKIRLAPGFAYRVADDQPMPDSWTLQNAAGGAPIIGQVVIGNGKIDDSTVQGVVQMVDGGKVRALNNSAYSGYAGGPAGAGVYAQAQLWNPVGSNTRLVLESITSLGAQTTSAMLFTDSTAALATLAQAGQPKLLGGAAGVGQVRTGTVGATPPANPTVYVIGAVGGGLVQSSVKPNEPIVIPPGHGLLITGNVANNSTSQCFEWYEEPNV
;
A
#
# COMPACT_ATOMS: atom_id res chain seq x y z
N MET A 1 14.27 -36.45 -17.21
CA MET A 1 14.18 -35.00 -16.92
C MET A 1 15.12 -34.72 -15.77
N GLN A 2 15.79 -33.57 -15.77
CA GLN A 2 16.76 -33.16 -14.76
C GLN A 2 16.40 -31.75 -14.28
N GLN A 3 16.56 -31.52 -12.97
CA GLN A 3 16.34 -30.23 -12.34
C GLN A 3 17.66 -29.50 -12.18
N PHE A 4 17.65 -28.19 -12.42
CA PHE A 4 18.80 -27.31 -12.30
C PHE A 4 18.43 -26.09 -11.46
N ASP A 5 19.25 -25.80 -10.46
CA ASP A 5 19.24 -24.52 -9.79
C ASP A 5 19.87 -23.47 -10.71
N ILE A 6 19.25 -22.31 -10.79
CA ILE A 6 19.69 -21.21 -11.65
C ILE A 6 19.88 -19.94 -10.83
N THR A 7 20.94 -19.21 -11.16
CA THR A 7 21.19 -17.84 -10.68
C THR A 7 21.40 -16.96 -11.89
N VAL A 8 20.32 -16.34 -12.36
CA VAL A 8 20.35 -15.49 -13.54
C VAL A 8 20.74 -14.07 -13.09
N PRO A 9 21.85 -13.52 -13.61
CA PRO A 9 22.33 -12.21 -13.17
C PRO A 9 21.38 -11.09 -13.61
N THR A 10 21.49 -9.93 -12.96
CA THR A 10 20.77 -8.70 -13.32
C THR A 10 21.00 -8.30 -14.78
N VAL A 11 22.26 -8.42 -15.24
CA VAL A 11 22.66 -8.16 -16.62
C VAL A 11 23.42 -9.38 -17.14
N GLY A 12 23.11 -9.81 -18.35
CA GLY A 12 23.74 -10.95 -19.00
C GLY A 12 22.87 -12.20 -19.00
N SER A 13 23.46 -13.31 -19.45
CA SER A 13 22.77 -14.59 -19.58
C SER A 13 23.39 -15.66 -18.68
N PHE A 14 22.53 -16.53 -18.18
CA PHE A 14 22.90 -17.80 -17.58
C PHE A 14 22.61 -18.93 -18.58
N VAL A 15 23.53 -19.88 -18.74
CA VAL A 15 23.36 -20.99 -19.69
C VAL A 15 23.25 -22.29 -18.91
N VAL A 16 22.17 -23.03 -19.18
CA VAL A 16 22.02 -24.41 -18.70
C VAL A 16 22.45 -25.35 -19.82
N HIS A 17 23.59 -26.01 -19.63
CA HIS A 17 24.14 -26.99 -20.57
C HIS A 17 23.45 -28.35 -20.40
N ALA A 18 22.20 -28.43 -20.82
CA ALA A 18 21.39 -29.64 -20.71
C ALA A 18 20.60 -29.90 -22.00
N PRO A 19 20.80 -31.06 -22.65
CA PRO A 19 20.06 -31.40 -23.85
C PRO A 19 18.61 -31.76 -23.50
N GLY A 20 17.65 -31.23 -24.26
CA GLY A 20 16.23 -31.51 -24.04
C GLY A 20 15.33 -30.75 -25.01
N ARG A 21 14.15 -31.32 -25.34
CA ARG A 21 13.11 -30.61 -26.11
C ARG A 21 12.17 -29.78 -25.24
N TYR A 22 12.17 -30.02 -23.94
CA TYR A 22 11.26 -29.41 -22.98
C TYR A 22 12.05 -28.69 -21.88
N ILE A 23 11.61 -27.49 -21.53
CA ILE A 23 12.04 -26.76 -20.35
C ILE A 23 10.82 -26.22 -19.61
N LYS A 24 10.77 -26.43 -18.30
CA LYS A 24 9.79 -25.82 -17.40
C LYS A 24 10.50 -24.92 -16.40
N TYR A 25 10.04 -23.68 -16.28
CA TYR A 25 10.48 -22.78 -15.23
C TYR A 25 9.65 -23.03 -13.99
N MET A 26 10.24 -23.66 -12.97
CA MET A 26 9.49 -24.12 -11.79
C MET A 26 9.21 -22.98 -10.82
N SER A 27 10.23 -22.20 -10.51
CA SER A 27 10.17 -21.14 -9.51
C SER A 27 11.28 -20.13 -9.72
N GLY A 28 11.06 -18.90 -9.32
CA GLY A 28 12.16 -17.97 -9.06
C GLY A 28 11.72 -16.71 -8.37
N SER A 29 12.70 -16.03 -7.79
CA SER A 29 12.52 -14.83 -6.99
C SER A 29 13.50 -13.74 -7.41
N ASN A 30 12.97 -12.52 -7.55
CA ASN A 30 13.71 -11.28 -7.78
C ASN A 30 13.55 -10.34 -6.57
N GLY A 31 13.54 -10.89 -5.34
CA GLY A 31 13.43 -10.08 -4.11
C GLY A 31 12.13 -9.29 -3.96
N GLY A 32 11.04 -9.71 -4.62
CA GLY A 32 9.74 -9.01 -4.63
C GLY A 32 9.41 -8.28 -5.94
N GLY A 33 10.35 -8.25 -6.91
CA GLY A 33 10.11 -7.75 -8.27
C GLY A 33 9.68 -8.83 -9.26
N ASP A 34 9.59 -8.47 -10.54
CA ASP A 34 9.28 -9.38 -11.65
C ASP A 34 10.38 -10.45 -11.82
N ALA A 35 10.01 -11.73 -11.67
CA ALA A 35 10.90 -12.88 -11.79
C ALA A 35 10.80 -13.59 -13.15
N SER A 36 10.29 -12.94 -14.20
CA SER A 36 10.22 -13.53 -15.53
C SER A 36 11.58 -13.63 -16.22
N LEU A 37 11.74 -14.70 -16.99
CA LEU A 37 12.95 -15.01 -17.76
C LEU A 37 12.69 -14.84 -19.26
N VAL A 38 13.72 -14.44 -20.00
CA VAL A 38 13.79 -14.61 -21.45
C VAL A 38 14.63 -15.85 -21.74
N LEU A 39 13.99 -16.83 -22.38
CA LEU A 39 14.57 -18.09 -22.81
C LEU A 39 14.99 -18.00 -24.28
N THR A 40 16.19 -18.48 -24.60
CA THR A 40 16.64 -18.74 -25.98
C THR A 40 17.17 -20.19 -26.08
N PRO A 41 16.57 -21.07 -26.90
CA PRO A 41 17.08 -22.42 -27.12
C PRO A 41 18.39 -22.38 -27.95
N GLY A 42 19.42 -23.12 -27.55
CA GLY A 42 20.75 -23.10 -28.18
C GLY A 42 20.78 -23.47 -29.66
N ALA A 43 19.84 -24.31 -30.11
CA ALA A 43 19.73 -24.74 -31.51
C ALA A 43 18.80 -23.87 -32.39
N GLN A 44 18.09 -22.90 -31.80
CA GLN A 44 17.10 -22.05 -32.50
C GLN A 44 17.46 -20.56 -32.45
N GLY A 45 18.75 -20.25 -32.60
CA GLY A 45 19.31 -18.90 -32.46
C GLY A 45 18.36 -17.79 -32.95
N GLY A 46 17.76 -17.05 -32.01
CA GLY A 46 16.88 -15.93 -32.29
C GLY A 46 15.49 -15.98 -31.63
N ASN A 47 14.96 -17.17 -31.32
CA ASN A 47 13.65 -17.28 -30.65
C ASN A 47 13.77 -16.92 -29.16
N LYS A 48 13.27 -15.74 -28.80
CA LYS A 48 13.17 -15.27 -27.42
C LYS A 48 11.77 -15.51 -26.88
N ILE A 49 11.66 -16.39 -25.88
CA ILE A 49 10.39 -16.75 -25.25
C ILE A 49 10.41 -16.22 -23.82
N ARG A 50 9.37 -15.46 -23.43
CA ARG A 50 9.22 -15.04 -22.04
C ARG A 50 8.59 -16.15 -21.22
N LEU A 51 9.25 -16.57 -20.15
CA LEU A 51 8.76 -17.55 -19.19
C LEU A 51 8.52 -16.87 -17.84
N ALA A 52 7.29 -16.89 -17.36
CA ALA A 52 6.98 -16.64 -15.96
C ALA A 52 7.15 -17.94 -15.15
N PRO A 53 7.35 -17.88 -13.81
CA PRO A 53 7.34 -19.07 -12.97
C PRO A 53 6.08 -19.92 -13.21
N GLY A 54 6.24 -21.24 -13.33
CA GLY A 54 5.20 -22.20 -13.68
C GLY A 54 5.05 -22.44 -15.19
N PHE A 55 5.58 -21.57 -16.06
CA PHE A 55 5.44 -21.73 -17.50
C PHE A 55 6.47 -22.71 -18.06
N ALA A 56 6.11 -23.34 -19.16
CA ALA A 56 6.98 -24.28 -19.86
C ALA A 56 6.99 -23.98 -21.36
N TYR A 57 8.08 -24.39 -22.00
CA TYR A 57 8.25 -24.34 -23.43
C TYR A 57 8.72 -25.70 -23.94
N ARG A 58 8.13 -26.12 -25.07
CA ARG A 58 8.54 -27.32 -25.81
C ARG A 58 8.92 -26.93 -27.23
N VAL A 59 10.12 -27.32 -27.63
CA VAL A 59 10.56 -27.28 -29.02
C VAL A 59 9.80 -28.35 -29.80
N ALA A 60 9.25 -27.95 -30.95
CA ALA A 60 8.51 -28.84 -31.85
C ALA A 60 9.40 -30.01 -32.32
N ASP A 61 8.78 -31.16 -32.58
CA ASP A 61 9.51 -32.41 -32.83
C ASP A 61 10.29 -32.40 -34.17
N ASP A 62 9.84 -31.58 -35.12
CA ASP A 62 10.48 -31.33 -36.43
C ASP A 62 11.73 -30.43 -36.35
N GLN A 63 11.92 -29.73 -35.23
CA GLN A 63 13.08 -28.86 -35.02
C GLN A 63 14.25 -29.61 -34.38
N PRO A 64 15.50 -29.14 -34.57
CA PRO A 64 16.66 -29.69 -33.88
C PRO A 64 16.48 -29.61 -32.36
N MET A 65 16.88 -30.67 -31.67
CA MET A 65 16.86 -30.70 -30.21
C MET A 65 17.92 -29.74 -29.66
N PRO A 66 17.55 -28.78 -28.78
CA PRO A 66 18.51 -27.94 -28.10
C PRO A 66 19.53 -28.75 -27.30
N ASP A 67 20.80 -28.37 -27.41
CA ASP A 67 21.91 -28.84 -26.58
C ASP A 67 22.04 -28.05 -25.26
N SER A 68 21.47 -26.83 -25.25
CA SER A 68 21.57 -25.85 -24.19
C SER A 68 20.40 -24.88 -24.18
N TRP A 69 20.23 -24.20 -23.05
CA TRP A 69 19.19 -23.20 -22.84
C TRP A 69 19.79 -21.94 -22.24
N THR A 70 19.65 -20.81 -22.93
CA THR A 70 20.10 -19.50 -22.45
C THR A 70 18.95 -18.79 -21.76
N LEU A 71 19.18 -18.34 -20.53
CA LEU A 71 18.22 -17.63 -19.68
C LEU A 71 18.73 -16.22 -19.41
N GLN A 72 17.86 -15.23 -19.53
CA GLN A 72 18.15 -13.82 -19.23
C GLN A 72 17.06 -13.25 -18.32
N ASN A 73 17.42 -12.34 -17.43
CA ASN A 73 16.45 -11.62 -16.61
C ASN A 73 15.64 -10.68 -17.51
N ALA A 74 14.31 -10.86 -17.59
CA ALA A 74 13.46 -10.07 -18.47
C ALA A 74 13.28 -8.62 -17.99
N ALA A 75 13.34 -8.39 -16.67
CA ALA A 75 13.05 -7.11 -16.05
C ALA A 75 14.32 -6.28 -15.76
N GLY A 76 15.51 -6.89 -15.80
CA GLY A 76 16.77 -6.22 -15.47
C GLY A 76 16.88 -5.77 -14.00
N GLY A 77 16.07 -6.35 -13.10
CA GLY A 77 16.07 -6.08 -11.67
C GLY A 77 17.18 -6.82 -10.89
N ALA A 78 16.94 -7.17 -9.63
CA ALA A 78 17.89 -7.99 -8.87
C ALA A 78 18.10 -9.37 -9.54
N PRO A 79 19.18 -10.10 -9.21
CA PRO A 79 19.43 -11.44 -9.75
C PRO A 79 18.26 -12.37 -9.43
N ILE A 80 17.85 -13.18 -10.42
CA ILE A 80 16.80 -14.16 -10.25
C ILE A 80 17.43 -15.48 -9.79
N ILE A 81 17.07 -15.92 -8.58
CA ILE A 81 17.44 -17.24 -8.05
C ILE A 81 16.21 -18.14 -8.20
N GLY A 82 16.37 -19.31 -8.81
CA GLY A 82 15.24 -20.18 -9.13
C GLY A 82 15.62 -21.57 -9.60
N GLN A 83 14.65 -22.29 -10.15
CA GLN A 83 14.80 -23.67 -10.62
C GLN A 83 14.14 -23.90 -11.98
N VAL A 84 14.80 -24.67 -12.84
CA VAL A 84 14.24 -25.17 -14.11
C VAL A 84 14.34 -26.68 -14.19
N VAL A 85 13.42 -27.29 -14.94
CA VAL A 85 13.47 -28.72 -15.27
C VAL A 85 13.58 -28.87 -16.78
N ILE A 86 14.55 -29.66 -17.24
CA ILE A 86 14.82 -29.90 -18.66
C ILE A 86 14.73 -31.40 -18.98
N GLY A 87 14.21 -31.74 -20.16
CA GLY A 87 14.28 -33.10 -20.69
C GLY A 87 13.47 -33.31 -21.96
N ASN A 88 13.16 -34.58 -22.27
CA ASN A 88 12.40 -34.96 -23.46
C ASN A 88 10.92 -35.29 -23.16
N GLY A 89 10.58 -35.52 -21.89
CA GLY A 89 9.20 -35.70 -21.44
C GLY A 89 8.52 -34.36 -21.16
N LYS A 90 7.19 -34.37 -21.13
CA LYS A 90 6.35 -33.23 -20.73
C LYS A 90 5.88 -33.43 -19.29
N ILE A 91 6.01 -32.42 -18.45
CA ILE A 91 5.33 -32.37 -17.15
C ILE A 91 4.31 -31.24 -17.20
N ASP A 92 3.05 -31.62 -17.41
CA ASP A 92 1.90 -30.72 -17.21
C ASP A 92 1.50 -30.77 -15.75
N ASP A 93 2.26 -30.05 -14.93
CA ASP A 93 1.84 -29.76 -13.57
C ASP A 93 1.28 -28.34 -13.57
N SER A 94 -0.06 -28.27 -13.56
CA SER A 94 -0.85 -27.03 -13.52
C SER A 94 -1.09 -26.56 -12.08
N THR A 95 -0.32 -27.04 -11.11
CA THR A 95 -0.32 -26.42 -9.79
C THR A 95 0.21 -24.99 -9.93
N VAL A 96 -0.73 -24.06 -10.02
CA VAL A 96 -0.49 -22.65 -9.75
C VAL A 96 -0.16 -22.59 -8.26
N GLN A 97 1.11 -22.71 -7.90
CA GLN A 97 1.56 -22.12 -6.65
C GLN A 97 1.40 -20.62 -6.82
N GLY A 98 0.18 -20.12 -6.53
CA GLY A 98 -0.05 -18.71 -6.33
C GLY A 98 0.83 -18.33 -5.16
N VAL A 99 2.00 -17.76 -5.45
CA VAL A 99 2.84 -17.15 -4.43
C VAL A 99 2.02 -15.95 -3.95
N VAL A 100 1.25 -16.15 -2.89
CA VAL A 100 0.67 -15.06 -2.14
C VAL A 100 1.85 -14.40 -1.41
N GLN A 101 2.55 -13.53 -2.13
CA GLN A 101 3.47 -12.63 -1.47
C GLN A 101 2.60 -11.70 -0.64
N MET A 102 2.63 -11.89 0.68
CA MET A 102 2.11 -10.91 1.63
C MET A 102 3.02 -9.69 1.54
N VAL A 103 2.82 -8.90 0.50
CA VAL A 103 3.42 -7.59 0.37
C VAL A 103 2.77 -6.74 1.45
N ASP A 104 3.58 -6.30 2.41
CA ASP A 104 3.12 -5.34 3.41
C ASP A 104 2.66 -4.07 2.68
N GLY A 105 1.35 -3.95 2.50
CA GLY A 105 0.75 -2.83 1.78
C GLY A 105 1.06 -1.49 2.46
N GLY A 106 1.24 -1.48 3.78
CA GLY A 106 1.65 -0.29 4.52
C GLY A 106 3.06 0.14 4.15
N LYS A 107 4.01 -0.80 4.11
CA LYS A 107 5.39 -0.54 3.66
C LYS A 107 5.42 -0.04 2.21
N VAL A 108 4.66 -0.66 1.31
CA VAL A 108 4.60 -0.22 -0.09
C VAL A 108 4.01 1.18 -0.22
N ARG A 109 2.92 1.48 0.49
CA ARG A 109 2.32 2.83 0.48
C ARG A 109 3.28 3.88 1.01
N ALA A 110 4.00 3.57 2.10
CA ALA A 110 5.02 4.47 2.64
C ALA A 110 6.15 4.71 1.62
N LEU A 111 6.73 3.65 1.05
CA LEU A 111 7.81 3.79 0.05
C LEU A 111 7.37 4.53 -1.22
N ASN A 112 6.10 4.40 -1.61
CA ASN A 112 5.52 5.13 -2.74
C ASN A 112 5.10 6.57 -2.41
N ASN A 113 5.40 7.08 -1.22
CA ASN A 113 4.99 8.41 -0.75
C ASN A 113 3.47 8.64 -0.85
N SER A 114 2.69 7.64 -0.44
CA SER A 114 1.21 7.69 -0.48
C SER A 114 0.56 7.51 0.90
N ALA A 115 1.36 7.30 1.95
CA ALA A 115 0.90 7.21 3.33
C ALA A 115 1.36 8.44 4.13
N TYR A 116 0.43 9.00 4.90
CA TYR A 116 0.59 10.28 5.58
C TYR A 116 0.12 10.21 7.04
N SER A 117 0.60 11.17 7.82
CA SER A 117 0.05 11.46 9.13
C SER A 117 -0.05 12.96 9.37
N GLY A 118 -0.83 13.34 10.36
CA GLY A 118 -0.96 14.73 10.74
C GLY A 118 -1.69 14.89 12.06
N TYR A 119 -1.18 15.80 12.87
CA TYR A 119 -1.68 16.17 14.17
C TYR A 119 -2.48 17.48 14.12
N ALA A 120 -3.60 17.52 14.82
CA ALA A 120 -4.27 18.76 15.18
C ALA A 120 -4.87 18.67 16.57
N GLY A 121 -5.01 19.84 17.19
CA GLY A 121 -5.78 20.00 18.40
C GLY A 121 -6.54 21.31 18.40
N GLY A 122 -7.72 21.29 19.00
CA GLY A 122 -8.48 22.50 19.28
C GLY A 122 -8.11 23.01 20.69
N PRO A 123 -7.82 24.31 20.85
CA PRO A 123 -7.53 24.86 22.17
C PRO A 123 -8.79 24.87 23.04
N ALA A 124 -8.60 24.85 24.37
CA ALA A 124 -9.68 25.13 25.31
C ALA A 124 -10.02 26.62 25.25
N GLY A 125 -11.31 26.95 25.21
CA GLY A 125 -11.80 28.33 25.24
C GLY A 125 -13.14 28.44 25.94
N ALA A 126 -13.37 29.58 26.60
CA ALA A 126 -14.62 29.82 27.31
C ALA A 126 -15.84 29.80 26.37
N GLY A 127 -16.83 28.97 26.68
CA GLY A 127 -18.09 28.85 25.93
C GLY A 127 -17.97 28.17 24.57
N VAL A 128 -16.83 27.54 24.24
CA VAL A 128 -16.64 26.89 22.94
C VAL A 128 -16.21 25.44 23.06
N TYR A 129 -16.48 24.69 21.99
CA TYR A 129 -16.11 23.28 21.83
C TYR A 129 -14.95 23.18 20.84
N ALA A 130 -13.89 22.46 21.23
CA ALA A 130 -12.71 22.23 20.39
C ALA A 130 -13.00 21.28 19.23
N GLN A 131 -12.48 21.62 18.06
CA GLN A 131 -12.65 20.86 16.81
C GLN A 131 -11.31 20.57 16.14
N ALA A 132 -11.20 19.40 15.55
CA ALA A 132 -10.15 19.06 14.60
C ALA A 132 -10.74 18.29 13.42
N GLN A 133 -10.11 18.41 12.26
CA GLN A 133 -10.65 17.92 11.00
C GLN A 133 -9.54 17.37 10.11
N LEU A 134 -9.76 16.18 9.56
CA LEU A 134 -9.06 15.71 8.37
C LEU A 134 -9.88 16.12 7.16
N TRP A 135 -9.36 17.04 6.35
CA TRP A 135 -10.04 17.67 5.23
C TRP A 135 -9.41 17.26 3.90
N ASN A 136 -10.24 16.87 2.94
CA ASN A 136 -9.83 16.66 1.56
C ASN A 136 -10.25 17.87 0.70
N PRO A 137 -9.30 18.72 0.23
CA PRO A 137 -9.63 19.90 -0.57
C PRO A 137 -10.44 19.57 -1.82
N VAL A 138 -11.37 20.47 -2.18
CA VAL A 138 -12.07 20.41 -3.46
C VAL A 138 -11.05 20.43 -4.60
N GLY A 139 -11.22 19.53 -5.58
CA GLY A 139 -10.34 19.45 -6.75
C GLY A 139 -9.02 18.69 -6.55
N SER A 140 -8.84 17.98 -5.44
CA SER A 140 -7.64 17.16 -5.19
C SER A 140 -7.48 15.99 -6.16
N ASN A 141 -8.57 15.51 -6.79
CA ASN A 141 -8.63 14.29 -7.61
C ASN A 141 -8.18 13.00 -6.91
N THR A 142 -7.99 13.05 -5.59
CA THR A 142 -7.62 11.93 -4.74
C THR A 142 -8.64 11.79 -3.62
N ARG A 143 -8.83 10.57 -3.13
CA ARG A 143 -9.59 10.31 -1.90
C ARG A 143 -8.62 10.01 -0.77
N LEU A 144 -8.96 10.46 0.43
CA LEU A 144 -8.21 10.10 1.64
C LEU A 144 -8.86 8.85 2.22
N VAL A 145 -8.06 7.86 2.58
CA VAL A 145 -8.53 6.65 3.25
C VAL A 145 -7.94 6.62 4.65
N LEU A 146 -8.75 6.94 5.65
CA LEU A 146 -8.34 7.00 7.04
C LEU A 146 -8.15 5.58 7.59
N GLU A 147 -6.95 5.30 8.10
CA GLU A 147 -6.58 4.00 8.68
C GLU A 147 -6.66 4.02 10.21
N SER A 148 -6.24 5.12 10.84
CA SER A 148 -6.30 5.23 12.29
C SER A 148 -6.32 6.67 12.77
N ILE A 149 -6.86 6.84 13.98
CA ILE A 149 -6.72 8.07 14.76
C ILE A 149 -6.01 7.70 16.05
N THR A 150 -4.87 8.31 16.30
CA THR A 150 -4.08 8.14 17.51
C THR A 150 -4.07 9.44 18.30
N SER A 151 -3.54 9.39 19.51
CA SER A 151 -3.43 10.57 20.37
C SER A 151 -4.76 11.27 20.65
N LEU A 152 -5.89 10.53 20.55
CA LEU A 152 -7.22 11.05 20.81
C LEU A 152 -7.34 11.32 22.30
N GLY A 153 -7.24 12.59 22.65
CA GLY A 153 -7.18 13.05 24.03
C GLY A 153 -8.04 14.30 24.24
N ALA A 154 -8.45 14.48 25.50
CA ALA A 154 -9.15 15.67 25.97
C ALA A 154 -8.62 16.06 27.36
N GLN A 155 -8.68 17.35 27.72
CA GLN A 155 -8.23 17.81 29.04
C GLN A 155 -9.15 17.34 30.18
N THR A 156 -10.46 17.29 29.91
CA THR A 156 -11.48 16.74 30.81
C THR A 156 -12.26 15.63 30.11
N THR A 157 -12.93 14.81 30.91
CA THR A 157 -13.77 13.70 30.44
C THR A 157 -14.80 14.18 29.41
N SER A 158 -14.60 13.80 28.15
CA SER A 158 -15.45 14.23 27.02
C SER A 158 -15.67 13.06 26.07
N ALA A 159 -16.88 12.94 25.53
CA ALA A 159 -17.09 12.12 24.34
C ALA A 159 -16.53 12.86 23.11
N MET A 160 -16.11 12.08 22.12
CA MET A 160 -15.61 12.59 20.84
C MET A 160 -16.61 12.19 19.75
N LEU A 161 -17.17 13.19 19.08
CA LEU A 161 -18.20 13.03 18.05
C LEU A 161 -17.56 13.18 16.68
N PHE A 162 -17.78 12.20 15.80
CA PHE A 162 -17.21 12.14 14.46
C PHE A 162 -18.32 12.41 13.45
N THR A 163 -18.19 13.46 12.66
CA THR A 163 -19.23 13.95 11.76
C THR A 163 -18.64 14.20 10.38
N ASP A 164 -19.47 14.03 9.34
CA ASP A 164 -19.12 14.54 8.01
C ASP A 164 -19.13 16.07 8.03
N SER A 165 -18.29 16.66 7.21
CA SER A 165 -18.20 18.09 7.04
C SER A 165 -17.93 18.41 5.59
N THR A 166 -18.74 19.30 5.00
CA THR A 166 -18.59 19.80 3.63
C THR A 166 -17.86 21.14 3.57
N ALA A 167 -17.28 21.58 4.69
CA ALA A 167 -16.57 22.85 4.80
C ALA A 167 -15.27 22.68 5.58
N ALA A 168 -14.20 23.29 5.07
CA ALA A 168 -12.93 23.33 5.78
C ALA A 168 -13.03 24.21 7.03
N LEU A 169 -12.49 23.74 8.17
CA LEU A 169 -12.27 24.60 9.33
C LEU A 169 -11.29 25.74 8.96
N ALA A 170 -11.47 26.91 9.57
CA ALA A 170 -10.72 28.11 9.20
C ALA A 170 -9.20 27.92 9.30
N THR A 171 -8.71 27.35 10.41
CA THR A 171 -7.28 27.24 10.70
C THR A 171 -6.69 25.96 10.14
N LEU A 172 -5.78 26.07 9.18
CA LEU A 172 -4.91 24.96 8.77
C LEU A 172 -3.84 24.74 9.84
N ALA A 173 -3.82 23.57 10.47
CA ALA A 173 -2.73 23.21 11.38
C ALA A 173 -1.50 22.75 10.59
N GLN A 174 -1.71 21.83 9.63
CA GLN A 174 -0.66 21.37 8.72
C GLN A 174 -1.24 20.65 7.50
N ALA A 175 -0.43 20.56 6.45
CA ALA A 175 -0.64 19.59 5.37
C ALA A 175 -0.25 18.18 5.84
N GLY A 176 -0.69 17.15 5.11
CA GLY A 176 -0.32 15.77 5.36
C GLY A 176 1.19 15.56 5.33
N GLN A 177 1.75 15.11 6.45
CA GLN A 177 3.18 14.82 6.54
C GLN A 177 3.43 13.40 6.02
N PRO A 178 4.35 13.20 5.07
CA PRO A 178 4.60 11.89 4.51
C PRO A 178 5.27 10.98 5.54
N LYS A 179 4.85 9.71 5.58
CA LYS A 179 5.54 8.68 6.37
C LYS A 179 6.89 8.28 5.76
N LEU A 180 7.15 8.67 4.50
CA LEU A 180 8.47 8.65 3.88
C LEU A 180 9.23 9.92 4.24
N LEU A 181 10.28 9.81 5.06
CA LEU A 181 11.09 10.97 5.44
C LEU A 181 11.71 11.62 4.19
N GLY A 182 11.53 12.94 4.05
CA GLY A 182 11.95 13.69 2.86
C GLY A 182 10.97 13.61 1.67
N GLY A 183 9.85 12.91 1.82
CA GLY A 183 8.78 12.85 0.84
C GLY A 183 8.04 14.18 0.63
N ALA A 184 7.20 14.23 -0.40
CA ALA A 184 6.31 15.36 -0.63
C ALA A 184 5.09 15.28 0.30
N ALA A 185 4.64 16.44 0.79
CA ALA A 185 3.42 16.54 1.59
C ALA A 185 2.18 16.05 0.80
N GLY A 186 1.23 15.46 1.51
CA GLY A 186 -0.04 14.98 0.96
C GLY A 186 -1.00 16.13 0.65
N VAL A 187 -2.02 15.83 -0.16
CA VAL A 187 -3.09 16.80 -0.45
C VAL A 187 -4.05 16.96 0.73
N GLY A 188 -4.15 15.94 1.59
CA GLY A 188 -4.94 15.95 2.80
C GLY A 188 -4.47 17.02 3.76
N GLN A 189 -5.41 17.70 4.40
CA GLN A 189 -5.14 18.83 5.29
C GLN A 189 -5.67 18.52 6.67
N VAL A 190 -4.86 18.75 7.69
CA VAL A 190 -5.33 18.70 9.07
C VAL A 190 -5.62 20.11 9.55
N ARG A 191 -6.85 20.34 9.98
CA ARG A 191 -7.39 21.66 10.33
C ARG A 191 -7.95 21.64 11.74
N THR A 192 -8.04 22.81 12.36
CA THR A 192 -8.55 22.97 13.73
C THR A 192 -9.45 24.20 13.82
N GLY A 193 -10.31 24.20 14.82
CA GLY A 193 -11.26 25.28 15.05
C GLY A 193 -11.96 25.14 16.38
N THR A 194 -12.91 26.03 16.60
CA THR A 194 -13.84 25.95 17.73
C THR A 194 -15.24 26.36 17.26
N VAL A 195 -16.26 25.88 17.95
CA VAL A 195 -17.65 26.25 17.70
C VAL A 195 -18.31 26.65 19.02
N GLY A 196 -19.13 27.71 19.03
CA GLY A 196 -19.82 28.19 20.23
C GLY A 196 -21.16 27.48 20.49
N ALA A 197 -21.76 26.87 19.47
CA ALA A 197 -22.96 26.05 19.62
C ALA A 197 -22.58 24.62 20.02
N THR A 198 -23.45 23.97 20.79
CA THR A 198 -23.30 22.55 21.09
C THR A 198 -23.23 21.76 19.77
N PRO A 199 -22.21 20.90 19.60
CA PRO A 199 -22.07 20.11 18.39
C PRO A 199 -23.30 19.22 18.20
N PRO A 200 -23.85 19.12 16.98
CA PRO A 200 -25.01 18.28 16.73
C PRO A 200 -24.65 16.82 17.04
N ALA A 201 -25.45 16.17 17.87
CA ALA A 201 -25.29 14.74 18.16
C ALA A 201 -25.72 13.85 16.97
N ASN A 202 -26.40 14.42 15.97
CA ASN A 202 -26.89 13.71 14.79
C ASN A 202 -26.84 14.60 13.54
N PRO A 203 -26.50 14.05 12.35
CA PRO A 203 -26.00 12.68 12.14
C PRO A 203 -24.52 12.56 12.54
N THR A 204 -24.20 11.53 13.33
CA THR A 204 -22.83 11.22 13.74
C THR A 204 -22.39 9.92 13.07
N VAL A 205 -21.22 9.92 12.44
CA VAL A 205 -20.60 8.77 11.77
C VAL A 205 -20.06 7.78 12.80
N TYR A 206 -19.49 8.28 13.89
CA TYR A 206 -18.92 7.47 14.96
C TYR A 206 -18.87 8.25 16.28
N VAL A 207 -19.06 7.57 17.41
CA VAL A 207 -18.92 8.17 18.75
C VAL A 207 -17.96 7.34 19.55
N ILE A 208 -17.03 8.02 20.21
CA ILE A 208 -16.21 7.41 21.25
C ILE A 208 -16.69 7.94 22.58
N GLY A 209 -16.93 7.01 23.50
CA GLY A 209 -17.29 7.32 24.87
C GLY A 209 -16.26 8.21 25.55
N ALA A 210 -16.58 8.62 26.77
CA ALA A 210 -15.76 9.48 27.61
C ALA A 210 -14.25 9.15 27.54
N VAL A 211 -13.47 9.99 26.85
CA VAL A 211 -12.01 9.97 26.86
C VAL A 211 -11.58 10.71 28.12
N GLY A 212 -10.99 10.00 29.09
CA GLY A 212 -10.64 10.55 30.40
C GLY A 212 -9.49 11.56 30.34
N GLY A 213 -9.53 12.57 31.22
CA GLY A 213 -8.44 13.54 31.35
C GLY A 213 -7.12 12.85 31.71
N GLY A 214 -6.11 12.98 30.84
CA GLY A 214 -4.78 12.38 31.01
C GLY A 214 -4.62 10.95 30.45
N LEU A 215 -5.71 10.32 29.98
CA LEU A 215 -5.64 9.05 29.26
C LEU A 215 -5.78 9.33 27.77
N VAL A 216 -4.67 9.23 27.05
CA VAL A 216 -4.67 9.17 25.59
C VAL A 216 -5.25 7.81 25.19
N GLN A 217 -6.40 7.78 24.51
CA GLN A 217 -6.83 6.55 23.87
C GLN A 217 -5.79 6.23 22.80
N SER A 218 -5.05 5.14 22.99
CA SER A 218 -3.79 4.87 22.28
C SER A 218 -3.98 4.76 20.77
N SER A 219 -5.10 4.20 20.31
CA SER A 219 -5.49 4.23 18.90
C SER A 219 -6.95 3.85 18.71
N VAL A 220 -7.63 4.56 17.82
CA VAL A 220 -8.92 4.21 17.26
C VAL A 220 -8.68 3.76 15.83
N LYS A 221 -8.97 2.49 15.54
CA LYS A 221 -8.88 1.93 14.20
C LYS A 221 -10.29 1.54 13.74
N PRO A 222 -10.86 2.24 12.76
CA PRO A 222 -12.12 1.83 12.16
C PRO A 222 -12.01 0.38 11.63
N ASN A 223 -13.06 -0.44 11.81
CA ASN A 223 -13.09 -1.80 11.26
C ASN A 223 -13.20 -1.76 9.74
N GLU A 224 -14.05 -0.88 9.21
CA GLU A 224 -14.02 -0.45 7.81
C GLU A 224 -13.34 0.92 7.71
N PRO A 225 -12.50 1.15 6.69
CA PRO A 225 -11.85 2.43 6.52
C PRO A 225 -12.87 3.54 6.27
N ILE A 226 -12.59 4.73 6.81
CA ILE A 226 -13.38 5.92 6.50
C ILE A 226 -12.77 6.56 5.24
N VAL A 227 -13.56 6.59 4.17
CA VAL A 227 -13.17 7.18 2.89
C VAL A 227 -13.68 8.62 2.81
N ILE A 228 -12.78 9.57 2.54
CA ILE A 228 -13.07 11.01 2.51
C ILE A 228 -12.86 11.51 1.06
N PRO A 229 -13.93 11.71 0.28
CA PRO A 229 -13.83 12.20 -1.09
C PRO A 229 -13.43 13.69 -1.14
N PRO A 230 -13.02 14.22 -2.32
CA PRO A 230 -12.74 15.64 -2.48
C PRO A 230 -13.91 16.52 -2.07
N GLY A 231 -13.64 17.57 -1.29
CA GLY A 231 -14.67 18.50 -0.76
C GLY A 231 -15.36 18.04 0.52
N HIS A 232 -14.92 16.93 1.11
CA HIS A 232 -15.40 16.45 2.40
C HIS A 232 -14.28 16.41 3.44
N GLY A 233 -14.66 16.35 4.71
CA GLY A 233 -13.76 16.11 5.81
C GLY A 233 -14.41 15.35 6.94
N LEU A 234 -13.61 14.57 7.65
CA LEU A 234 -13.99 13.96 8.92
C LEU A 234 -13.74 14.98 10.04
N LEU A 235 -14.82 15.52 10.59
CA LEU A 235 -14.78 16.48 11.69
C LEU A 235 -14.96 15.76 13.02
N ILE A 236 -14.00 15.95 13.93
CA ILE A 236 -14.05 15.41 15.28
C ILE A 236 -14.20 16.57 16.27
N THR A 237 -15.27 16.54 17.05
CA THR A 237 -15.60 17.57 18.04
C THR A 237 -15.75 16.97 19.44
N GLY A 238 -15.16 17.61 20.45
CA GLY A 238 -15.43 17.27 21.85
C GLY A 238 -16.83 17.73 22.26
N ASN A 239 -17.56 16.93 23.04
CA ASN A 239 -18.92 17.27 23.48
C ASN A 239 -18.98 18.09 24.79
N VAL A 240 -17.84 18.50 25.33
CA VAL A 240 -17.73 19.34 26.53
C VAL A 240 -17.11 20.69 26.16
N ALA A 241 -17.77 21.79 26.52
CA ALA A 241 -17.25 23.14 26.32
C ALA A 241 -16.06 23.43 27.25
N ASN A 242 -15.21 24.39 26.90
CA ASN A 242 -14.01 24.75 27.68
C ASN A 242 -12.98 23.64 27.76
N ASN A 243 -12.99 22.71 26.81
CA ASN A 243 -12.12 21.55 26.79
C ASN A 243 -11.22 21.60 25.55
N SER A 244 -9.95 21.26 25.71
CA SER A 244 -9.05 21.06 24.57
C SER A 244 -9.16 19.63 24.06
N THR A 245 -8.86 19.43 22.79
CA THR A 245 -8.76 18.10 22.18
C THR A 245 -7.46 17.97 21.41
N SER A 246 -6.86 16.78 21.39
CA SER A 246 -5.67 16.44 20.60
C SER A 246 -5.96 15.19 19.77
N GLN A 247 -5.51 15.15 18.52
CA GLN A 247 -5.80 14.07 17.57
C GLN A 247 -4.67 13.96 16.55
N CYS A 248 -4.25 12.74 16.23
CA CYS A 248 -3.36 12.45 15.11
C CYS A 248 -4.08 11.53 14.14
N PHE A 249 -4.19 11.96 12.89
CA PHE A 249 -4.78 11.18 11.81
C PHE A 249 -3.69 10.44 11.07
N GLU A 250 -3.96 9.20 10.69
CA GLU A 250 -3.15 8.42 9.75
C GLU A 250 -4.02 7.97 8.59
N TRP A 251 -3.58 8.28 7.38
CA TRP A 251 -4.31 7.96 6.16
C TRP A 251 -3.34 7.63 5.03
N TYR A 252 -3.89 7.11 3.94
CA TYR A 252 -3.22 7.11 2.65
C TYR A 252 -4.09 7.80 1.61
N GLU A 253 -3.45 8.22 0.52
CA GLU A 253 -4.10 8.88 -0.61
C GLU A 253 -4.05 7.97 -1.83
N GLU A 254 -5.18 7.88 -2.53
CA GLU A 254 -5.29 7.13 -3.77
C GLU A 254 -6.18 7.88 -4.78
N PRO A 255 -6.07 7.56 -6.08
CA PRO A 255 -6.90 8.18 -7.10
C PRO A 255 -8.40 8.06 -6.77
N ASN A 256 -9.14 9.14 -6.97
CA ASN A 256 -10.59 9.12 -6.87
C ASN A 256 -11.19 8.59 -8.17
N VAL A 257 -11.26 7.26 -8.30
CA VAL A 257 -11.87 6.53 -9.43
C VAL A 257 -13.35 6.26 -9.24
#